data_AF-A0A1X9I7S8-F1
#
_entry.id   AF-A0A1X9I7S8-F1
#
_cell.length_a   1.000
_cell.length_b   1.000
_cell.length_c   1.000
_cell.angle_alpha   90.00
_cell.angle_beta   90.00
_cell.angle_gamma   90.00
#
_symmetry.space_group_name_H-M   'P 1'
#
loop_
_entity.id
_entity.type
_entity.pdbx_description
1 polymer ?
#
loop_
_entity_poly.entity_id
_entity_poly.type
_entity_poly.pdbx_seq_one_letter_code
_entity_poly.pdbx_strand_id
1 'polypeptide(L)'
;NFNQKRLFYPIQIDRLWAIVNFSARCDLSYLSRELINCGRNKGIQIKRPFTFFEEDREWVRSDPVVRVEKMFEKIKANLPEHPQFLLCVLPERKNSDIYGPWKKKNLHEVGIVTQCISPTKINDQYLTNVLLKINSKLGGINSLLAVEHPCRIPLVNEIPTMILGMDVCHGSPGPSDFPSIAAVVGSRHWPLISRYRASVRTQSPKLETIDSLYKPGADGQDHGMIRELLL
;
A
#
# COMPACT_ATOMS: atom_id res chain seq x y z
N ASN A 1 -1.95 6.20 20.56
CA ASN A 1 -1.66 4.78 20.24
C ASN A 1 -2.99 4.01 20.16
N PHE A 2 -3.02 2.82 19.55
CA PHE A 2 -4.23 1.98 19.43
C PHE A 2 -4.36 0.96 20.58
N ASN A 3 -3.79 1.27 21.75
CA ASN A 3 -3.85 0.37 22.90
C ASN A 3 -5.31 0.23 23.35
N GLN A 4 -5.79 -1.02 23.49
CA GLN A 4 -7.17 -1.34 23.87
C GLN A 4 -8.28 -0.74 22.98
N LYS A 5 -7.94 -0.25 21.78
CA LYS A 5 -8.89 0.28 20.79
C LYS A 5 -9.00 -0.67 19.60
N ARG A 6 -10.19 -0.72 19.01
CA ARG A 6 -10.47 -1.39 17.74
C ARG A 6 -10.51 -0.38 16.60
N LEU A 7 -10.32 -0.86 15.37
CA LEU A 7 -10.45 -0.03 14.18
C LEU A 7 -11.91 0.30 13.92
N PHE A 8 -12.16 1.47 13.34
CA PHE A 8 -13.52 1.94 13.05
C PHE A 8 -14.24 1.04 12.04
N TYR A 9 -13.59 0.75 10.91
CA TYR A 9 -14.06 -0.20 9.92
C TYR A 9 -12.94 -1.21 9.63
N PRO A 10 -12.88 -2.32 10.40
CA PRO A 10 -11.87 -3.34 10.21
C PRO A 10 -12.21 -4.24 9.01
N ILE A 11 -11.24 -4.44 8.12
CA ILE A 11 -11.36 -5.39 7.01
C ILE A 11 -11.36 -6.83 7.51
N GLN A 12 -11.85 -7.73 6.66
CA GLN A 12 -11.76 -9.17 6.83
C GLN A 12 -10.73 -9.71 5.83
N ILE A 13 -9.77 -10.51 6.29
CA ILE A 13 -8.85 -11.28 5.45
C ILE A 13 -9.30 -12.74 5.51
N ASP A 14 -10.40 -13.02 4.81
CA ASP A 14 -11.10 -14.29 4.84
C ASP A 14 -11.04 -15.06 3.51
N ARG A 15 -10.50 -14.40 2.47
CA ARG A 15 -10.16 -14.99 1.17
C ARG A 15 -8.69 -15.39 1.14
N LEU A 16 -8.25 -15.87 -0.02
CA LEU A 16 -6.91 -16.36 -0.24
C LEU A 16 -5.84 -15.27 0.03
N TRP A 17 -4.92 -15.53 0.96
CA TRP A 17 -3.74 -14.70 1.22
C TRP A 17 -2.54 -15.58 1.56
N ALA A 18 -1.32 -15.08 1.36
CA ALA A 18 -0.09 -15.84 1.60
C ALA A 18 1.03 -14.96 2.17
N ILE A 19 2.05 -15.62 2.74
CA ILE A 19 3.29 -14.97 3.18
C ILE A 19 4.40 -15.35 2.19
N VAL A 20 5.19 -14.36 1.78
CA VAL A 20 6.29 -14.49 0.84
C VAL A 20 7.58 -14.09 1.54
N ASN A 21 8.54 -15.00 1.68
CA ASN A 21 9.78 -14.81 2.41
C ASN A 21 10.98 -14.76 1.46
N PHE A 22 11.60 -13.59 1.34
CA PHE A 22 12.85 -13.40 0.58
C PHE A 22 14.07 -13.67 1.46
N SER A 23 14.20 -14.93 1.90
CA SER A 23 15.33 -15.42 2.70
C SER A 23 15.57 -14.69 4.03
N ALA A 24 14.52 -14.16 4.65
CA ALA A 24 14.62 -13.62 6.00
C ALA A 24 14.68 -14.76 7.02
N ARG A 25 15.52 -14.60 8.04
CA ARG A 25 15.65 -15.56 9.15
C ARG A 25 14.52 -15.32 10.15
N CYS A 26 13.32 -15.78 9.83
CA CYS A 26 12.13 -15.55 10.63
C CYS A 26 11.26 -16.82 10.66
N ASP A 27 10.69 -17.13 11.83
CA ASP A 27 9.65 -18.16 11.93
C ASP A 27 8.32 -17.60 11.38
N LEU A 28 7.99 -18.00 10.16
CA LEU A 28 6.76 -17.58 9.47
C LEU A 28 5.48 -18.07 10.17
N SER A 29 5.55 -19.22 10.84
CA SER A 29 4.42 -19.76 11.60
C SER A 29 4.15 -18.91 12.84
N TYR A 30 5.20 -18.57 13.59
CA TYR A 30 5.11 -17.63 14.71
C TYR A 30 4.60 -16.26 14.24
N LEU A 31 5.22 -15.67 13.21
CA LEU A 31 4.80 -14.39 12.64
C LEU A 31 3.32 -14.39 12.23
N SER A 32 2.87 -15.42 11.52
CA SER A 32 1.48 -15.52 11.07
C SER A 32 0.51 -15.56 12.26
N ARG A 33 0.84 -16.33 13.31
CA ARG A 33 0.03 -16.45 14.53
C ARG A 33 -0.04 -15.12 15.27
N GLU A 34 1.09 -14.44 15.47
CA GLU A 34 1.13 -13.15 16.15
C GLU A 34 0.37 -12.08 15.36
N LEU A 35 0.49 -12.06 14.02
CA LEU A 35 -0.28 -11.15 13.18
C LEU A 35 -1.79 -11.40 13.30
N ILE A 36 -2.23 -12.67 13.29
CA ILE A 36 -3.64 -13.05 13.46
C ILE A 36 -4.15 -12.65 14.85
N ASN A 37 -3.39 -12.93 15.91
CA ASN A 37 -3.75 -12.58 17.28
C ASN A 37 -3.84 -11.06 17.47
N CYS A 38 -2.84 -10.32 16.98
CA CYS A 38 -2.84 -8.86 17.01
C CYS A 38 -4.01 -8.28 16.19
N GLY A 39 -4.28 -8.85 15.01
CA GLY A 39 -5.42 -8.50 14.15
C GLY A 39 -6.75 -8.62 14.89
N ARG A 40 -6.98 -9.77 15.54
CA ARG A 40 -8.18 -10.03 16.34
C ARG A 40 -8.38 -8.97 17.43
N ASN A 41 -7.30 -8.59 18.11
CA ASN A 41 -7.35 -7.54 19.15
C ASN A 41 -7.72 -6.16 18.59
N LYS A 42 -7.48 -5.90 17.30
CA LYS A 42 -7.86 -4.66 16.60
C LYS A 42 -9.19 -4.77 15.83
N GLY A 43 -9.83 -5.94 15.86
CA GLY A 43 -11.10 -6.20 15.17
C GLY A 43 -10.95 -6.70 13.73
N ILE A 44 -9.72 -6.86 13.22
CA ILE A 44 -9.45 -7.46 11.91
C ILE A 44 -9.49 -8.97 12.07
N GLN A 45 -10.41 -9.66 11.38
CA GLN A 45 -10.37 -11.13 11.35
C GLN A 45 -9.47 -11.58 10.21
N ILE A 46 -8.45 -12.36 10.54
CA ILE A 46 -7.48 -12.88 9.59
C ILE A 46 -7.55 -14.40 9.68
N LYS A 47 -7.95 -15.06 8.59
CA LYS A 47 -7.88 -16.52 8.48
C LYS A 47 -6.42 -16.96 8.37
N ARG A 48 -6.15 -18.25 8.56
CA ARG A 48 -4.81 -18.80 8.31
C ARG A 48 -4.39 -18.52 6.86
N PRO A 49 -3.11 -18.20 6.63
CA PRO A 49 -2.60 -18.04 5.28
C PRO A 49 -2.75 -19.35 4.51
N PHE A 50 -3.02 -19.25 3.20
CA PHE A 50 -3.16 -20.40 2.34
C PHE A 50 -1.86 -21.20 2.26
N THR A 51 -0.74 -20.50 2.10
CA THR A 51 0.60 -21.12 2.08
C THR A 51 1.68 -20.09 2.41
N PHE A 52 2.90 -20.60 2.60
CA PHE A 52 4.12 -19.82 2.70
C PHE A 52 4.99 -20.05 1.47
N PHE A 53 5.44 -18.97 0.84
CA PHE A 53 6.38 -19.00 -0.27
C PHE A 53 7.77 -18.64 0.24
N GLU A 54 8.67 -19.62 0.28
CA GLU A 54 10.07 -19.37 0.56
C GLU A 54 10.88 -19.23 -0.72
N GLU A 55 11.78 -18.25 -0.72
CA GLU A 55 12.76 -18.07 -1.79
C GLU A 55 13.73 -19.23 -1.84
N ASP A 56 13.96 -19.76 -3.04
CA ASP A 56 14.91 -20.83 -3.23
C ASP A 56 16.35 -20.30 -3.10
N ARG A 57 17.20 -21.04 -2.39
CA ARG A 57 18.56 -20.61 -2.02
C ARG A 57 19.43 -20.24 -3.22
N GLU A 58 19.16 -20.86 -4.37
CA GLU A 58 19.87 -20.62 -5.62
C GLU A 58 19.64 -19.21 -6.16
N TRP A 59 18.49 -18.59 -5.85
CA TRP A 59 18.11 -17.28 -6.38
C TRP A 59 18.70 -16.14 -5.57
N VAL A 60 19.12 -16.38 -4.32
CA VAL A 60 19.60 -15.36 -3.38
C VAL A 60 20.75 -14.53 -3.95
N ARG A 61 21.57 -15.11 -4.82
CA ARG A 61 22.70 -14.46 -5.49
C ARG A 61 22.35 -13.80 -6.83
N SER A 62 21.13 -13.97 -7.31
CA SER A 62 20.65 -13.37 -8.55
C SER A 62 20.28 -11.90 -8.36
N ASP A 63 20.09 -11.19 -9.46
CA ASP A 63 19.58 -9.82 -9.45
C ASP A 63 18.21 -9.72 -8.73
N PRO A 64 17.95 -8.67 -7.94
CA PRO A 64 16.69 -8.45 -7.23
C PRO A 64 15.43 -8.53 -8.10
N VAL A 65 15.49 -8.08 -9.36
CA VAL A 65 14.37 -8.15 -10.30
C VAL A 65 14.08 -9.61 -10.65
N VAL A 66 15.12 -10.36 -11.00
CA VAL A 66 15.01 -11.80 -11.33
C VAL A 66 14.48 -12.60 -10.14
N ARG A 67 14.92 -12.28 -8.93
CA ARG A 67 14.43 -12.90 -7.69
C ARG A 67 12.93 -12.70 -7.51
N VAL A 68 12.45 -11.48 -7.74
CA VAL A 68 11.02 -11.15 -7.67
C VAL A 68 10.23 -11.86 -8.77
N GLU A 69 10.75 -11.91 -10.00
CA GLU A 69 10.10 -12.61 -11.12
C GLU A 69 9.91 -14.09 -10.84
N LYS A 70 10.98 -14.79 -10.45
CA LYS A 70 10.92 -16.22 -10.07
C LYS A 70 9.96 -16.47 -8.91
N MET A 71 9.96 -15.58 -7.92
CA MET A 71 9.00 -15.66 -6.81
C MET A 71 7.55 -15.54 -7.31
N PHE A 72 7.28 -14.66 -8.27
CA PHE A 72 5.95 -14.53 -8.86
C PHE A 72 5.56 -15.73 -9.72
N GLU A 73 6.49 -16.34 -10.45
CA GLU A 73 6.25 -17.60 -11.16
C GLU A 73 5.84 -18.69 -10.17
N LYS A 74 6.57 -18.83 -9.06
CA LYS A 74 6.25 -19.77 -7.98
C LYS A 74 4.88 -19.50 -7.36
N ILE A 75 4.55 -18.23 -7.09
CA ILE A 75 3.24 -17.83 -6.56
C ILE A 75 2.12 -18.20 -7.55
N LYS A 76 2.26 -17.84 -8.83
CA LYS A 76 1.25 -18.10 -9.86
C LYS A 76 1.03 -19.59 -10.10
N ALA A 77 2.09 -20.40 -10.02
CA ALA A 77 1.99 -21.84 -10.22
C ALA A 77 1.29 -22.58 -9.08
N ASN A 78 1.29 -22.01 -7.87
CA ASN A 78 0.81 -22.69 -6.65
C ASN A 78 -0.43 -22.05 -6.02
N LEU A 79 -0.87 -20.87 -6.48
CA LEU A 79 -2.12 -20.26 -6.06
C LEU A 79 -3.24 -20.59 -7.06
N PRO A 80 -4.41 -21.07 -6.59
CA PRO A 80 -5.53 -21.41 -7.46
C PRO A 80 -6.23 -20.16 -8.05
N GLU A 81 -6.11 -19.02 -7.39
CA GLU A 81 -6.75 -17.77 -7.79
C GLU A 81 -5.91 -16.56 -7.36
N HIS A 82 -6.36 -15.38 -7.79
CA HIS A 82 -5.72 -14.12 -7.43
C HIS A 82 -5.86 -13.85 -5.92
N PRO A 83 -4.75 -13.71 -5.17
CA PRO A 83 -4.80 -13.48 -3.73
C PRO A 83 -5.43 -12.13 -3.40
N GLN A 84 -6.17 -12.08 -2.29
CA GLN A 84 -6.62 -10.82 -1.67
C GLN A 84 -5.42 -9.99 -1.19
N PHE A 85 -4.40 -10.65 -0.67
CA PHE A 85 -3.27 -10.00 -0.01
C PHE A 85 -2.01 -10.87 0.02
N LEU A 86 -0.83 -10.24 -0.10
CA LEU A 86 0.46 -10.89 0.15
C LEU A 86 1.27 -10.12 1.21
N LEU A 87 1.71 -10.84 2.24
CA LEU A 87 2.67 -10.34 3.22
C LEU A 87 4.09 -10.69 2.79
N CYS A 88 4.87 -9.70 2.40
CA CYS A 88 6.26 -9.87 1.96
C CYS A 88 7.22 -9.68 3.14
N VAL A 89 7.93 -10.72 3.54
CA VAL A 89 9.02 -10.66 4.52
C VAL A 89 10.31 -10.39 3.77
N LEU A 90 10.88 -9.22 3.99
CA LEU A 90 12.13 -8.80 3.38
C LEU A 90 13.33 -9.33 4.18
N PRO A 91 14.47 -9.59 3.52
CA PRO A 91 15.70 -9.95 4.23
C PRO A 91 16.10 -8.83 5.20
N GLU A 92 16.73 -9.20 6.32
CA GLU A 92 17.15 -8.28 7.39
C GLU A 92 18.33 -7.39 6.94
N ARG A 93 18.03 -6.37 6.13
CA ARG A 93 18.95 -5.30 5.74
C ARG A 93 18.22 -3.97 5.87
N LYS A 94 18.94 -2.91 6.29
CA LYS A 94 18.37 -1.55 6.45
C LYS A 94 17.67 -1.07 5.16
N ASN A 95 18.28 -1.36 4.00
CA ASN A 95 17.70 -1.11 2.68
C ASN A 95 17.70 -2.43 1.90
N SER A 96 16.52 -3.05 1.77
CA SER A 96 16.36 -4.25 0.94
C SER A 96 16.18 -3.85 -0.52
N ASP A 97 17.08 -4.34 -1.35
CA ASP A 97 17.06 -4.22 -2.81
C ASP A 97 15.83 -4.89 -3.46
N ILE A 98 15.19 -5.82 -2.76
CA ILE A 98 13.95 -6.47 -3.18
C ILE A 98 12.73 -5.54 -3.12
N TYR A 99 12.71 -4.54 -2.22
CA TYR A 99 11.51 -3.74 -1.97
C TYR A 99 11.02 -3.01 -3.24
N GLY A 100 11.93 -2.38 -3.98
CA GLY A 100 11.62 -1.64 -5.20
C GLY A 100 11.00 -2.52 -6.29
N PRO A 101 11.71 -3.56 -6.77
CA PRO A 101 11.19 -4.50 -7.75
C PRO A 101 9.88 -5.17 -7.32
N TRP A 102 9.77 -5.59 -6.05
CA TRP A 102 8.55 -6.19 -5.51
C TRP A 102 7.37 -5.22 -5.60
N LYS A 103 7.56 -3.95 -5.21
CA LYS A 103 6.52 -2.93 -5.31
C LYS A 103 6.15 -2.61 -6.75
N LYS A 104 7.14 -2.45 -7.63
CA LYS A 104 6.91 -2.19 -9.06
C LYS A 104 6.07 -3.30 -9.69
N LYS A 105 6.45 -4.56 -9.51
CA LYS A 105 5.74 -5.74 -10.07
C LYS A 105 4.27 -5.78 -9.63
N ASN A 106 4.01 -5.58 -8.34
CA ASN A 106 2.63 -5.60 -7.82
C ASN A 106 1.80 -4.39 -8.26
N LEU A 107 2.37 -3.18 -8.28
CA LEU A 107 1.61 -1.95 -8.60
C LEU A 107 1.34 -1.80 -10.10
N HIS A 108 2.27 -2.25 -10.95
CA HIS A 108 2.20 -2.02 -12.39
C HIS A 108 1.71 -3.24 -13.19
N GLU A 109 2.03 -4.46 -12.76
CA GLU A 109 1.82 -5.65 -13.59
C GLU A 109 0.76 -6.61 -13.02
N VAL A 110 0.79 -6.88 -11.70
CA VAL A 110 -0.04 -7.95 -11.12
C VAL A 110 -1.31 -7.42 -10.45
N GLY A 111 -1.27 -6.25 -9.82
CA GLY A 111 -2.43 -5.66 -9.15
C GLY A 111 -2.76 -6.24 -7.77
N ILE A 112 -1.83 -6.95 -7.12
CA ILE A 112 -2.05 -7.53 -5.78
C ILE A 112 -1.70 -6.52 -4.69
N VAL A 113 -2.58 -6.41 -3.69
CA VAL A 113 -2.30 -5.62 -2.47
C VAL A 113 -1.21 -6.30 -1.65
N THR A 114 -0.12 -5.57 -1.38
CA THR A 114 1.01 -6.11 -0.61
C THR A 114 1.42 -5.25 0.58
N GLN A 115 1.90 -5.91 1.63
CA GLN A 115 2.57 -5.27 2.76
C GLN A 115 3.92 -5.92 2.98
N CYS A 116 4.98 -5.12 2.98
CA CYS A 116 6.32 -5.59 3.28
C CYS A 116 6.63 -5.40 4.77
N ILE A 117 7.33 -6.33 5.38
CA ILE A 117 7.86 -6.21 6.74
C ILE A 117 9.35 -6.53 6.76
N SER A 118 10.06 -5.98 7.74
CA SER A 118 11.44 -6.33 8.07
C SER A 118 11.41 -6.94 9.47
N PRO A 119 11.76 -8.22 9.64
CA PRO A 119 11.46 -8.98 10.86
C PRO A 119 12.41 -8.69 12.04
N THR A 120 13.13 -7.57 12.04
CA THR A 120 14.18 -7.29 13.04
C THR A 120 13.66 -7.12 14.47
N LYS A 121 12.45 -6.57 14.66
CA LYS A 121 11.80 -6.38 15.97
C LYS A 121 10.28 -6.51 15.85
N ILE A 122 9.80 -7.75 15.77
CA ILE A 122 8.35 -8.04 15.76
C ILE A 122 7.84 -7.99 17.21
N ASN A 123 7.02 -6.99 17.51
CA ASN A 123 6.27 -6.86 18.77
C ASN A 123 4.85 -6.36 18.49
N ASP A 124 3.99 -6.35 19.50
CA ASP A 124 2.59 -5.91 19.38
C ASP A 124 2.42 -4.52 18.77
N GLN A 125 3.29 -3.58 19.12
CA GLN A 125 3.24 -2.21 18.59
C GLN A 125 3.63 -2.16 17.11
N TYR A 126 4.64 -2.95 16.71
CA TYR A 126 5.06 -3.11 15.32
C TYR A 126 3.94 -3.74 14.49
N LEU A 127 3.38 -4.86 14.95
CA LEU A 127 2.30 -5.56 14.27
C LEU A 127 1.03 -4.69 14.20
N THR A 128 0.71 -3.95 15.25
CA THR A 128 -0.39 -2.97 15.20
C THR A 128 -0.17 -1.96 14.09
N ASN A 129 1.02 -1.37 13.97
CA ASN A 129 1.32 -0.41 12.90
C ASN A 129 1.27 -1.04 11.50
N VAL A 130 1.69 -2.30 11.36
CA VAL A 130 1.56 -3.07 10.12
C VAL A 130 0.08 -3.29 9.78
N LEU A 131 -0.74 -3.67 10.75
CA LEU A 131 -2.18 -3.90 10.58
C LEU A 131 -2.93 -2.62 10.21
N LEU A 132 -2.55 -1.46 10.75
CA LEU A 132 -3.10 -0.17 10.34
C LEU A 132 -2.89 0.07 8.83
N LYS A 133 -1.72 -0.30 8.30
CA LYS A 133 -1.40 -0.17 6.87
C LYS A 133 -2.15 -1.20 6.03
N ILE A 134 -2.25 -2.45 6.50
CA ILE A 134 -2.99 -3.51 5.81
C ILE A 134 -4.47 -3.13 5.72
N ASN A 135 -5.06 -2.66 6.84
CA ASN A 135 -6.45 -2.26 6.90
C ASN A 135 -6.77 -1.19 5.85
N SER A 136 -6.00 -0.09 5.82
CA SER A 136 -6.20 0.99 4.86
C SER A 136 -6.03 0.54 3.40
N LYS A 137 -5.03 -0.32 3.12
CA LYS A 137 -4.78 -0.83 1.76
C LYS A 137 -5.89 -1.73 1.22
N LEU A 138 -6.58 -2.44 2.11
CA LEU A 138 -7.71 -3.30 1.76
C LEU A 138 -9.07 -2.58 1.86
N GLY A 139 -9.05 -1.24 2.00
CA GLY A 139 -10.26 -0.40 2.02
C GLY A 139 -10.86 -0.15 3.41
N GLY A 140 -10.20 -0.60 4.47
CA GLY A 140 -10.58 -0.36 5.86
C GLY A 140 -10.42 1.09 6.31
N ILE A 141 -11.04 1.42 7.43
CA ILE A 141 -10.91 2.73 8.10
C ILE A 141 -10.38 2.49 9.51
N ASN A 142 -9.24 3.09 9.84
CA ASN A 142 -8.61 2.90 11.15
C ASN A 142 -9.33 3.72 12.25
N SER A 143 -9.61 4.98 11.95
CA SER A 143 -10.28 5.94 12.84
C SER A 143 -10.92 7.04 12.01
N LEU A 144 -11.99 7.65 12.54
CA LEU A 144 -12.60 8.87 12.01
C LEU A 144 -12.44 10.01 13.01
N LEU A 145 -12.56 11.25 12.55
CA LEU A 145 -12.73 12.37 13.48
C LEU A 145 -14.10 12.26 14.16
N ALA A 146 -14.20 12.65 15.43
CA ALA A 146 -15.47 12.61 16.17
C ALA A 146 -16.57 13.47 15.50
N VAL A 147 -16.18 14.53 14.80
CA VAL A 147 -17.08 15.42 14.02
C VAL A 147 -17.39 14.89 12.62
N GLU A 148 -16.56 14.00 12.08
CA GLU A 148 -16.77 13.38 10.76
C GLU A 148 -17.90 12.36 10.82
N HIS A 149 -17.97 11.56 11.89
CA HIS A 149 -18.99 10.53 12.06
C HIS A 149 -20.44 11.06 11.98
N PRO A 150 -20.83 12.14 12.69
CA PRO A 150 -22.15 12.74 12.54
C PRO A 150 -22.27 13.69 11.33
N CYS A 151 -21.28 13.72 10.43
CA CYS A 151 -21.24 14.65 9.29
C CYS A 151 -21.37 16.12 9.72
N ARG A 152 -20.54 16.56 10.68
CA ARG A 152 -20.56 17.93 11.24
C ARG A 152 -19.30 18.75 10.99
N ILE A 153 -18.46 18.33 10.06
CA ILE A 153 -17.38 19.17 9.52
C ILE A 153 -18.03 20.36 8.78
N PRO A 154 -17.84 21.60 9.25
CA PRO A 154 -18.40 22.79 8.59
C PRO A 154 -17.91 22.90 7.15
N LEU A 155 -18.74 23.44 6.24
CA LEU A 155 -18.48 23.58 4.80
C LEU A 155 -18.40 22.26 4.02
N VAL A 156 -17.62 21.28 4.52
CA VAL A 156 -17.41 20.00 3.83
C VAL A 156 -18.71 19.24 3.67
N ASN A 157 -19.61 19.27 4.66
CA ASN A 157 -20.84 18.46 4.63
C ASN A 157 -22.05 19.17 4.05
N GLU A 158 -21.95 20.47 3.77
CA GLU A 158 -23.07 21.27 3.24
C GLU A 158 -23.24 21.06 1.74
N ILE A 159 -22.12 20.91 1.02
CA ILE A 159 -22.08 20.66 -0.42
C ILE A 159 -21.06 19.56 -0.73
N PRO A 160 -21.26 18.78 -1.82
CA PRO A 160 -20.27 17.81 -2.29
C PRO A 160 -18.88 18.45 -2.42
N THR A 161 -17.99 18.09 -1.49
CA THR A 161 -16.66 18.71 -1.34
C THR A 161 -15.57 17.66 -1.47
N MET A 162 -14.54 17.97 -2.26
CA MET A 162 -13.33 17.15 -2.38
C MET A 162 -12.15 17.90 -1.78
N ILE A 163 -11.38 17.21 -0.93
CA ILE A 163 -10.13 17.72 -0.36
C ILE A 163 -8.98 17.20 -1.20
N LEU A 164 -8.14 18.10 -1.70
CA LEU A 164 -6.98 17.78 -2.50
C LEU A 164 -5.69 18.04 -1.71
N GLY A 165 -4.72 17.14 -1.86
CA GLY A 165 -3.34 17.36 -1.44
C GLY A 165 -2.43 17.11 -2.63
N MET A 166 -1.42 17.95 -2.82
CA MET A 166 -0.50 17.81 -3.95
C MET A 166 0.93 18.13 -3.52
N ASP A 167 1.88 17.42 -4.12
CA ASP A 167 3.30 17.57 -3.85
C ASP A 167 4.12 17.22 -5.10
N VAL A 168 5.28 17.85 -5.23
CA VAL A 168 6.26 17.54 -6.27
C VAL A 168 7.58 17.18 -5.60
N CYS A 169 8.10 16.01 -5.95
CA CYS A 169 9.37 15.54 -5.45
C CYS A 169 10.43 15.63 -6.54
N HIS A 170 11.57 16.25 -6.21
CA HIS A 170 12.74 16.30 -7.07
C HIS A 170 13.78 15.25 -6.68
N GLY A 171 14.60 14.84 -7.65
CA GLY A 171 15.78 14.03 -7.39
C GLY A 171 16.79 14.74 -6.48
N SER A 172 17.76 13.98 -5.96
CA SER A 172 18.81 14.49 -5.07
C SER A 172 19.58 15.69 -5.70
N PRO A 173 20.08 16.62 -4.86
CA PRO A 173 20.81 17.78 -5.36
C PRO A 173 22.04 17.37 -6.19
N GLY A 174 22.12 17.83 -7.43
CA GLY A 174 23.21 17.55 -8.36
C GLY A 174 22.84 17.83 -9.82
N PRO A 175 23.80 17.73 -10.76
CA PRO A 175 23.52 17.74 -12.19
C PRO A 175 22.90 16.39 -12.59
N SER A 176 21.62 16.23 -12.28
CA SER A 176 20.86 15.08 -12.73
C SER A 176 19.57 15.55 -13.39
N ASP A 177 19.40 15.16 -14.65
CA ASP A 177 18.18 15.39 -15.44
C ASP A 177 17.09 14.37 -15.08
N PHE A 178 17.08 13.90 -13.83
CA PHE A 178 16.03 12.99 -13.38
C PHE A 178 14.68 13.73 -13.40
N PRO A 179 13.62 13.09 -13.92
CA PRO A 179 12.30 13.70 -13.96
C PRO A 179 11.81 13.97 -12.53
N SER A 180 11.06 15.06 -12.36
CA SER A 180 10.34 15.31 -11.11
C SER A 180 9.12 14.40 -11.05
N ILE A 181 8.66 14.06 -9.84
CA ILE A 181 7.46 13.24 -9.63
C ILE A 181 6.39 14.11 -8.99
N ALA A 182 5.30 14.37 -9.71
CA ALA A 182 4.13 15.03 -9.17
C ALA A 182 3.12 13.99 -8.67
N ALA A 183 2.59 14.23 -7.47
CA ALA A 183 1.55 13.41 -6.87
C ALA A 183 0.37 14.30 -6.44
N VAL A 184 -0.84 13.87 -6.78
CA VAL A 184 -2.08 14.52 -6.33
C VAL A 184 -2.95 13.46 -5.67
N VAL A 185 -3.44 13.74 -4.48
CA VAL A 185 -4.40 12.93 -3.76
C VAL A 185 -5.72 13.65 -3.62
N GLY A 186 -6.83 12.92 -3.74
CA GLY A 186 -8.18 13.47 -3.57
C GLY A 186 -9.02 12.62 -2.64
N SER A 187 -9.76 13.27 -1.73
CA SER A 187 -10.68 12.58 -0.83
C SER A 187 -11.80 11.90 -1.63
N ARG A 188 -12.29 10.77 -1.12
CA ARG A 188 -13.33 9.95 -1.75
C ARG A 188 -14.42 9.63 -0.73
N HIS A 189 -15.61 9.34 -1.24
CA HIS A 189 -16.79 8.98 -0.43
C HIS A 189 -17.25 10.11 0.50
N TRP A 190 -17.42 11.32 -0.06
CA TRP A 190 -18.14 12.40 0.61
C TRP A 190 -19.45 11.87 1.21
N PRO A 191 -19.81 12.24 2.46
CA PRO A 191 -19.22 13.30 3.30
C PRO A 191 -17.96 12.91 4.10
N LEU A 192 -17.48 11.66 4.01
CA LEU A 192 -16.28 11.24 4.74
C LEU A 192 -15.00 11.81 4.09
N ILE A 193 -14.01 12.12 4.92
CA ILE A 193 -12.72 12.69 4.51
C ILE A 193 -11.55 11.73 4.73
N SER A 194 -11.83 10.49 5.14
CA SER A 194 -10.82 9.51 5.57
C SER A 194 -10.29 8.57 4.48
N ARG A 195 -10.80 8.66 3.25
CA ARG A 195 -10.36 7.85 2.12
C ARG A 195 -9.80 8.73 1.01
N TYR A 196 -8.66 8.35 0.47
CA TYR A 196 -8.01 9.08 -0.61
C TYR A 196 -7.66 8.16 -1.77
N ARG A 197 -7.78 8.69 -2.99
CA ARG A 197 -7.16 8.14 -4.20
C ARG A 197 -5.94 8.98 -4.53
N ALA A 198 -4.91 8.37 -5.12
CA ALA A 198 -3.73 9.06 -5.60
C ALA A 198 -3.62 8.94 -7.12
N SER A 199 -3.15 10.00 -7.76
CA SER A 199 -2.61 10.00 -9.12
C SER A 199 -1.16 10.46 -9.05
N VAL A 200 -0.29 9.85 -9.85
CA VAL A 200 1.14 10.15 -9.91
C VAL A 200 1.57 10.28 -11.37
N ARG A 201 2.40 11.28 -11.67
CA ARG A 201 2.96 11.54 -13.00
C ARG A 201 4.40 11.99 -12.90
N THR A 202 5.20 11.61 -13.89
CA THR A 202 6.54 12.18 -14.09
C THR A 202 6.43 13.45 -14.91
N GLN A 203 7.23 14.46 -14.58
CA GLN A 203 7.32 15.72 -15.31
C GLN A 203 8.77 16.18 -15.46
N SER A 204 8.97 17.30 -16.15
CA SER A 204 10.29 17.86 -16.41
C SER A 204 11.11 18.05 -15.11
N PRO A 205 12.44 17.88 -15.16
CA PRO A 205 13.30 18.07 -13.99
C PRO A 205 13.13 19.46 -13.38
N LYS A 206 13.08 19.53 -12.04
CA LYS A 206 13.01 20.77 -11.24
C LYS A 206 11.81 21.68 -11.54
N LEU A 207 10.77 21.13 -12.15
CA LEU A 207 9.53 21.84 -12.39
C LEU A 207 8.61 21.69 -11.19
N GLU A 208 8.19 22.79 -10.56
CA GLU A 208 7.29 22.76 -9.40
C GLU A 208 5.82 22.90 -9.74
N THR A 209 5.50 23.44 -10.92
CA THR A 209 4.12 23.45 -11.39
C THR A 209 3.75 22.05 -11.89
N ILE A 210 2.58 21.55 -11.49
CA ILE A 210 2.10 20.23 -11.94
C ILE A 210 1.49 20.37 -13.33
N ASP A 211 2.28 20.09 -14.37
CA ASP A 211 1.87 20.18 -15.78
C ASP A 211 0.65 19.34 -16.13
N SER A 212 0.48 18.22 -15.42
CA SER A 212 -0.60 17.27 -15.66
C SER A 212 -1.82 17.45 -14.77
N LEU A 213 -1.90 18.54 -13.98
CA LEU A 213 -3.00 18.73 -13.04
C LEU A 213 -4.35 18.79 -13.75
N TYR A 214 -4.41 19.61 -14.81
CA TYR A 214 -5.55 19.77 -15.71
C TYR A 214 -5.06 19.69 -17.16
N LYS A 215 -5.63 18.80 -17.96
CA LYS A 215 -5.27 18.62 -19.38
C LYS A 215 -6.52 18.64 -20.25
N PRO A 216 -6.94 19.80 -20.78
CA PRO A 216 -8.10 19.88 -21.64
C PRO A 216 -7.84 19.12 -22.95
N GLY A 217 -8.69 18.15 -23.26
CA GLY A 217 -8.70 17.42 -24.51
C GLY A 217 -9.48 18.16 -25.59
N ALA A 218 -9.25 17.77 -26.85
CA ALA A 218 -9.99 18.30 -28.00
C ALA A 218 -11.50 17.97 -27.94
N ASP A 219 -11.89 16.99 -27.13
CA ASP A 219 -13.25 16.60 -26.81
C ASP A 219 -13.90 17.46 -25.72
N GLY A 220 -13.20 18.48 -25.22
CA GLY A 220 -13.65 19.33 -24.11
C GLY A 220 -13.57 18.66 -22.74
N GLN A 221 -13.03 17.44 -22.63
CA GLN A 221 -12.88 16.72 -21.37
C GLN A 221 -11.51 16.95 -20.74
N ASP A 222 -11.43 16.88 -19.42
CA ASP A 222 -10.15 16.89 -18.71
C ASP A 222 -9.53 15.49 -18.72
N HIS A 223 -8.31 15.37 -19.21
CA HIS A 223 -7.48 14.16 -19.17
C HIS A 223 -6.35 14.27 -18.12
N GLY A 224 -6.44 15.28 -17.25
CA GLY A 224 -5.50 15.57 -16.18
C GLY A 224 -5.72 14.70 -14.94
N MET A 225 -4.89 14.96 -13.94
CA MET A 225 -4.91 14.24 -12.66
C MET A 225 -6.19 14.50 -11.88
N ILE A 226 -6.82 15.68 -12.00
CA ILE A 226 -8.09 15.98 -11.33
C ILE A 226 -9.20 15.04 -11.80
N ARG A 227 -9.37 14.85 -13.12
CA ARG A 227 -10.32 13.87 -13.64
C ARG A 227 -10.05 12.46 -13.13
N GLU A 228 -8.80 12.02 -13.13
CA GLU A 228 -8.43 10.68 -12.65
C GLU A 228 -8.85 10.44 -11.19
N LEU A 229 -8.82 11.48 -10.36
CA LEU A 229 -9.25 11.42 -8.96
C LEU A 229 -10.77 11.37 -8.80
N LEU A 230 -11.55 11.73 -9.83
CA LEU A 230 -13.02 11.68 -9.82
C LEU A 230 -13.57 10.33 -10.31
N LEU A 231 -12.86 9.66 -11.23
CA LEU A 231 -13.17 8.31 -11.69
C LEU A 231 -13.04 7.29 -10.55
#